data_AF-A0A7Z8Y2R2-F1
#
_entry.id   AF-A0A7Z8Y2R2-F1
#
_cell.length_a   1.000
_cell.length_b   1.000
_cell.length_c   1.000
_cell.angle_alpha   90.00
_cell.angle_beta   90.00
_cell.angle_gamma   90.00
#
_symmetry.space_group_name_H-M   'P 1'
#
loop_
_entity.id
_entity.type
_entity.pdbx_description
1 polymer ?
#
loop_
_entity_poly.entity_id
_entity_poly.type
_entity_poly.pdbx_seq_one_letter_code
_entity_poly.pdbx_strand_id
1 'polypeptide(L)'
;MAEQVAIEFSDHDQPVQDEAARNLKKVREQVERINKLSAVFGAPGNVNLTHLDDHVGRARAVVGRWLAKLGNVTPSPVVPAKAFARVNAGIAPARRGKESSKDCLVYETYLEAVSALRGAGVTPPIVFLSSNTNEYLTESKVLKPDIAAEFGTINLGYAPNMSAAKYALGL
;
A
#
# COMPACT_ATOMS: atom_id res chain seq x y z
N MET A 1 8.21 6.52 -5.94
CA MET A 1 8.15 5.95 -4.59
C MET A 1 8.96 6.84 -3.69
N ALA A 2 8.33 7.37 -2.64
CA ALA A 2 9.05 8.11 -1.60
C ALA A 2 10.09 7.21 -0.93
N GLU A 3 11.25 7.76 -0.58
CA GLU A 3 12.36 7.02 0.06
C GLU A 3 11.92 6.25 1.31
N GLN A 4 11.09 6.88 2.15
CA GLN A 4 10.54 6.24 3.36
C GLN A 4 9.77 4.94 3.04
N VAL A 5 9.04 4.90 1.92
CA VAL A 5 8.33 3.69 1.47
C VAL A 5 9.29 2.62 0.98
N ALA A 6 10.41 3.02 0.36
CA ALA A 6 11.45 2.08 -0.07
C ALA A 6 12.11 1.36 1.11
N ILE A 7 12.38 2.11 2.19
CA ILE A 7 12.95 1.60 3.44
C ILE A 7 11.97 0.62 4.07
N GLU A 8 10.70 1.02 4.27
CA GLU A 8 9.67 0.15 4.85
C GLU A 8 9.43 -1.11 4.01
N PHE A 9 9.47 -1.00 2.69
CA PHE A 9 9.37 -2.17 1.82
C PHE A 9 10.54 -3.14 2.08
N SER A 10 11.78 -2.64 2.16
CA SER A 10 12.95 -3.47 2.42
C SER A 10 12.86 -4.20 3.77
N ASP A 11 12.36 -3.51 4.81
CA ASP A 11 12.22 -4.07 6.15
C ASP A 11 11.14 -5.18 6.22
N HIS A 12 10.10 -5.06 5.40
CA HIS A 12 8.94 -5.97 5.44
C HIS A 12 8.90 -7.01 4.32
N ASP A 13 9.71 -6.90 3.27
CA ASP A 13 9.65 -7.80 2.10
C ASP A 13 9.81 -9.28 2.49
N GLN A 14 10.89 -9.62 3.20
CA GLN A 14 11.12 -11.01 3.63
C GLN A 14 10.11 -11.47 4.70
N PRO A 15 9.82 -10.71 5.78
CA PRO A 15 8.81 -11.10 6.75
C PRO A 15 7.44 -11.42 6.15
N VAL A 16 6.98 -10.65 5.16
CA VAL A 16 5.70 -10.87 4.46
C VAL A 16 5.73 -12.16 3.63
N GLN A 17 6.84 -12.42 2.93
CA GLN A 17 7.03 -13.68 2.20
C GLN A 17 7.00 -14.89 3.14
N ASP A 18 7.66 -14.79 4.29
CA ASP A 18 7.67 -15.86 5.29
C ASP A 18 6.28 -16.07 5.89
N GLU A 19 5.52 -14.99 6.13
CA GLU A 19 4.14 -15.09 6.60
C GLU A 19 3.23 -15.79 5.60
N ALA A 20 3.34 -15.43 4.31
CA ALA A 20 2.60 -16.08 3.25
C ALA A 20 2.93 -17.58 3.17
N ALA A 21 4.22 -17.94 3.24
CA ALA A 21 4.67 -19.34 3.25
C ALA A 21 4.11 -20.11 4.46
N ARG A 22 4.15 -19.53 5.67
CA ARG A 22 3.57 -20.12 6.88
C ARG A 22 2.07 -20.34 6.75
N ASN A 23 1.33 -19.38 6.19
CA ASN A 23 -0.11 -19.48 6.02
C ASN A 23 -0.50 -20.54 4.98
N LEU A 24 0.22 -20.62 3.86
CA LEU A 24 0.03 -21.69 2.87
C LEU A 24 0.30 -23.09 3.45
N LYS A 25 1.35 -23.21 4.29
CA LYS A 25 1.65 -24.46 5.00
C LYS A 25 0.50 -24.87 5.92
N LYS A 26 -0.04 -23.94 6.71
CA LYS A 26 -1.21 -24.20 7.59
C LYS A 26 -2.42 -24.70 6.81
N VAL A 27 -2.72 -24.09 5.65
CA VAL A 27 -3.83 -24.53 4.79
C VAL A 27 -3.63 -25.97 4.33
N ARG A 28 -2.42 -26.34 3.91
CA ARG A 28 -2.09 -27.72 3.52
C ARG A 28 -2.29 -28.70 4.65
N GLU A 29 -1.77 -28.40 5.84
CA GLU A 29 -1.92 -29.24 7.03
C GLU A 29 -3.39 -29.44 7.42
N GLN A 30 -4.22 -28.39 7.29
CA GLN A 30 -5.66 -28.47 7.53
C GLN A 30 -6.37 -29.37 6.52
N VAL A 31 -6.07 -29.22 5.23
CA VAL A 31 -6.64 -30.07 4.16
C VAL A 31 -6.24 -31.53 4.35
N GLU A 32 -4.97 -31.80 4.68
CA GLU A 32 -4.49 -33.15 4.99
C GLU A 32 -5.21 -33.76 6.20
N ARG A 33 -5.46 -32.97 7.26
CA ARG A 33 -6.22 -33.42 8.43
C ARG A 33 -7.66 -33.79 8.06
N ILE A 34 -8.33 -32.99 7.23
CA ILE A 34 -9.69 -33.27 6.75
C ILE A 34 -9.71 -34.56 5.93
N ASN A 35 -8.76 -34.74 5.01
CA ASN A 35 -8.68 -35.96 4.19
C ASN A 35 -8.44 -37.21 5.04
N LYS A 36 -7.57 -37.12 6.06
CA LYS A 36 -7.36 -38.22 7.03
C LYS A 36 -8.64 -38.57 7.78
N LEU A 37 -9.41 -37.58 8.23
CA LEU A 37 -10.69 -37.82 8.90
C LEU A 37 -11.71 -38.45 7.96
N SER A 38 -11.86 -37.91 6.75
CA SER A 38 -12.79 -38.44 5.74
C SER A 38 -12.48 -39.89 5.36
N ALA A 39 -11.20 -40.26 5.31
CA ALA A 39 -10.78 -41.63 5.08
C ALA A 39 -11.23 -42.61 6.18
N VAL A 40 -11.27 -42.18 7.46
CA VAL A 40 -11.79 -43.00 8.57
C VAL A 40 -13.26 -43.34 8.37
N PHE A 41 -14.03 -42.44 7.78
CA PHE A 41 -15.46 -42.65 7.48
C PHE A 41 -15.71 -43.27 6.10
N GLY A 42 -14.68 -43.80 5.43
CA GLY A 42 -14.81 -44.54 4.16
C GLY A 42 -14.89 -43.67 2.91
N ALA A 43 -14.65 -42.36 3.02
CA ALA A 43 -14.67 -41.43 1.89
C ALA A 43 -13.29 -40.75 1.72
N PRO A 44 -12.23 -41.45 1.30
CA PRO A 44 -10.93 -40.83 1.08
C PRO A 44 -11.00 -39.78 -0.04
N GLY A 45 -10.49 -38.58 0.25
CA GLY A 45 -10.34 -37.49 -0.72
C GLY A 45 -8.87 -37.16 -0.97
N ASN A 46 -8.54 -36.78 -2.21
CA ASN A 46 -7.23 -36.21 -2.54
C ASN A 46 -7.42 -34.77 -3.04
N VAL A 47 -6.68 -33.84 -2.46
CA VAL A 47 -6.70 -32.43 -2.86
C VAL A 47 -5.31 -32.04 -3.33
N ASN A 48 -5.20 -31.72 -4.62
CA ASN A 48 -3.93 -31.31 -5.20
C ASN A 48 -3.69 -29.80 -4.96
N LEU A 49 -2.71 -29.49 -4.10
CA LEU A 49 -2.30 -28.12 -3.76
C LEU A 49 -0.93 -27.74 -4.34
N THR A 50 -0.36 -28.54 -5.25
CA THR A 50 0.99 -28.30 -5.82
C THR A 50 1.13 -26.97 -6.56
N HIS A 51 0.03 -26.43 -7.10
CA HIS A 51 0.00 -25.10 -7.73
C HIS A 51 0.34 -23.94 -6.77
N LEU A 52 0.37 -24.19 -5.45
CA LEU A 52 0.73 -23.23 -4.42
C LEU A 52 2.22 -23.29 -4.02
N ASP A 53 2.98 -24.30 -4.47
CA ASP A 53 4.34 -24.58 -3.98
C ASP A 53 5.31 -23.40 -4.23
N ASP A 54 5.21 -22.78 -5.38
CA ASP A 54 6.00 -21.61 -5.82
C ASP A 54 5.20 -20.29 -5.77
N HIS A 55 4.00 -20.29 -5.15
CA HIS A 55 3.10 -19.13 -5.17
C HIS A 55 3.76 -17.86 -4.59
N VAL A 56 4.47 -17.99 -3.47
CA VAL A 56 5.19 -16.86 -2.83
C VAL A 56 6.24 -16.28 -3.78
N GLY A 57 7.04 -17.14 -4.41
CA GLY A 57 8.05 -16.72 -5.39
C GLY A 57 7.44 -16.04 -6.61
N ARG A 58 6.35 -16.60 -7.17
CA ARG A 58 5.63 -15.98 -8.29
C ARG A 58 5.05 -14.61 -7.92
N ALA A 59 4.43 -14.51 -6.74
CA ALA A 59 3.88 -13.25 -6.25
C ALA A 59 4.99 -12.20 -6.06
N ARG A 60 6.12 -12.59 -5.46
CA ARG A 60 7.28 -11.70 -5.28
C ARG A 60 7.89 -11.26 -6.61
N ALA A 61 7.93 -12.14 -7.60
CA ALA A 61 8.39 -11.81 -8.95
C ALA A 61 7.47 -10.80 -9.63
N VAL A 62 6.14 -10.85 -9.40
CA VAL A 62 5.22 -9.81 -9.84
C VAL A 62 5.61 -8.47 -9.21
N VAL A 63 5.74 -8.41 -7.87
CA VAL A 63 6.14 -7.18 -7.16
C VAL A 63 7.48 -6.63 -7.70
N GLY A 64 8.45 -7.50 -7.97
CA GLY A 64 9.75 -7.11 -8.55
C GLY A 64 9.61 -6.38 -9.90
N ARG A 65 8.68 -6.81 -10.76
CA ARG A 65 8.43 -6.11 -12.04
C ARG A 65 7.85 -4.71 -11.83
N TRP A 66 7.02 -4.52 -10.80
CA TRP A 66 6.50 -3.19 -10.45
C TRP A 66 7.62 -2.30 -9.93
N LEU A 67 8.41 -2.78 -8.96
CA LEU A 67 9.54 -2.05 -8.37
C LEU A 67 10.54 -1.57 -9.44
N ALA A 68 10.85 -2.42 -10.42
CA ALA A 68 11.74 -2.08 -11.53
C ALA A 68 11.23 -0.93 -12.44
N LYS A 69 9.94 -0.57 -12.33
CA LYS A 69 9.31 0.55 -13.07
C LYS A 69 9.04 1.78 -12.20
N LEU A 70 9.23 1.69 -10.89
CA LEU A 70 9.01 2.83 -10.00
C LEU A 70 10.17 3.82 -10.11
N GLY A 71 9.86 5.09 -10.33
CA GLY A 71 10.82 6.17 -10.11
C GLY A 71 10.89 6.49 -8.62
N ASN A 72 12.08 6.72 -8.06
CA ASN A 72 12.25 7.16 -6.69
C ASN A 72 12.10 8.68 -6.58
N VAL A 73 11.52 9.14 -5.48
CA VAL A 73 11.39 10.55 -5.15
C VAL A 73 12.11 10.79 -3.84
N THR A 74 13.18 11.58 -3.91
CA THR A 74 13.89 12.07 -2.73
C THR A 74 13.23 13.37 -2.28
N PRO A 75 12.74 13.46 -1.03
CA PRO A 75 12.13 14.68 -0.52
C PRO A 75 13.16 15.81 -0.43
N SER A 76 12.74 17.05 -0.70
CA SER A 76 13.58 18.20 -0.42
C SER A 76 13.79 18.40 1.09
N PRO A 77 14.80 19.19 1.51
CA PRO A 77 15.03 19.50 2.92
C PRO A 77 13.84 20.17 3.64
N VAL A 78 12.87 20.71 2.90
CA VAL A 78 11.69 21.38 3.48
C VAL A 78 10.60 20.38 3.88
N VAL A 79 10.54 19.21 3.22
CA VAL A 79 9.49 18.21 3.43
C VAL A 79 9.50 17.65 4.86
N PRO A 80 10.65 17.27 5.47
CA PRO A 80 10.67 16.83 6.86
C PRO A 80 10.14 17.88 7.84
N ALA A 81 10.44 19.16 7.61
CA ALA A 81 9.94 20.25 8.45
C ALA A 81 8.41 20.40 8.35
N LYS A 82 7.84 20.29 7.14
CA LYS A 82 6.38 20.29 6.94
C LYS A 82 5.70 19.08 7.60
N ALA A 83 6.27 17.89 7.43
CA ALA A 83 5.76 16.67 8.04
C ALA A 83 5.75 16.77 9.57
N PHE A 84 6.84 17.30 10.16
CA PHE A 84 6.92 17.53 11.59
C PHE A 84 5.91 18.57 12.09
N ALA A 85 5.72 19.67 11.35
CA ALA A 85 4.71 20.67 11.68
C ALA A 85 3.28 20.06 11.66
N ARG A 86 2.99 19.21 10.67
CA ARG A 86 1.72 18.48 10.56
C ARG A 86 1.48 17.56 11.77
N VAL A 87 2.51 16.83 12.19
CA VAL A 87 2.45 15.97 13.40
C VAL A 87 2.16 16.78 14.65
N ASN A 88 2.88 17.88 14.87
CA ASN A 88 2.71 18.73 16.06
C ASN A 88 1.33 19.38 16.11
N ALA A 89 0.80 19.78 14.96
CA ALA A 89 -0.54 20.36 14.86
C ALA A 89 -1.65 19.30 14.88
N GLY A 90 -1.32 18.01 14.72
CA GLY A 90 -2.30 16.92 14.64
C GLY A 90 -3.20 17.00 13.40
N ILE A 91 -2.66 17.49 12.28
CA ILE A 91 -3.39 17.64 11.01
C ILE A 91 -3.21 16.37 10.17
N ALA A 92 -4.27 15.87 9.52
CA ALA A 92 -4.27 14.59 8.82
C ALA A 92 -3.16 14.49 7.73
N PRO A 93 -2.43 13.38 7.56
CA PRO A 93 -2.73 12.07 8.16
C PRO A 93 -2.34 11.93 9.64
N ALA A 94 -1.68 12.91 10.26
CA ALA A 94 -1.41 12.87 11.69
C ALA A 94 -2.69 12.91 12.54
N ARG A 95 -2.62 12.27 13.71
CA ARG A 95 -3.63 12.33 14.77
C ARG A 95 -2.95 12.44 16.13
N ARG A 96 -3.57 13.15 17.07
CA ARG A 96 -3.07 13.21 18.45
C ARG A 96 -2.98 11.80 19.05
N GLY A 97 -1.84 11.49 19.65
CA GLY A 97 -1.59 10.21 20.34
C GLY A 97 -1.24 9.02 19.45
N LYS A 98 -1.06 9.21 18.13
CA LYS A 98 -0.59 8.17 17.20
C LYS A 98 0.75 8.57 16.60
N GLU A 99 1.71 7.65 16.57
CA GLU A 99 2.94 7.83 15.78
C GLU A 99 2.56 7.90 14.28
N SER A 100 2.64 9.11 13.71
CA SER A 100 2.21 9.40 12.34
C SER A 100 3.30 10.13 11.53
N SER A 101 4.53 10.15 12.05
CA SER A 101 5.66 10.89 11.49
C SER A 101 6.03 10.39 10.09
N LYS A 102 6.13 9.07 9.93
CA LYS A 102 6.43 8.41 8.66
C LYS A 102 5.33 8.66 7.62
N ASP A 103 4.07 8.50 8.02
CA ASP A 103 2.90 8.76 7.15
C ASP A 103 2.88 10.22 6.67
N CYS A 104 3.16 11.18 7.57
CA CYS A 104 3.26 12.59 7.20
C CYS A 104 4.43 12.87 6.27
N LEU A 105 5.59 12.23 6.48
CA LEU A 105 6.74 12.38 5.59
C LEU A 105 6.42 11.87 4.19
N VAL A 106 5.79 10.70 4.08
CA VAL A 106 5.36 10.12 2.80
C VAL A 106 4.35 11.05 2.11
N TYR A 107 3.34 11.52 2.87
CA TYR A 107 2.31 12.43 2.37
C TYR A 107 2.90 13.72 1.78
N GLU A 108 3.72 14.43 2.56
CA GLU A 108 4.36 15.68 2.13
C GLU A 108 5.33 15.47 0.96
N THR A 109 6.02 14.31 0.89
CA THR A 109 6.88 13.96 -0.24
C THR A 109 6.06 13.85 -1.54
N TYR A 110 4.89 13.21 -1.49
CA TYR A 110 4.03 13.10 -2.66
C TYR A 110 3.38 14.44 -3.05
N LEU A 111 2.99 15.27 -2.08
CA LEU A 111 2.51 16.62 -2.38
C LEU A 111 3.57 17.45 -3.11
N GLU A 112 4.82 17.43 -2.64
CA GLU A 112 5.93 18.11 -3.29
C GLU A 112 6.18 17.56 -4.71
N ALA A 113 6.28 16.24 -4.86
CA ALA A 113 6.55 15.61 -6.15
C ALA A 113 5.47 15.94 -7.18
N VAL A 114 4.20 15.84 -6.79
CA VAL A 114 3.08 16.13 -7.69
C VAL A 114 3.02 17.62 -8.01
N SER A 115 3.27 18.50 -7.03
CA SER A 115 3.37 19.94 -7.28
C SER A 115 4.44 20.25 -8.33
N ALA A 116 5.62 19.64 -8.22
CA ALA A 116 6.71 19.82 -9.18
C ALA A 116 6.32 19.29 -10.58
N LEU A 117 5.69 18.11 -10.67
CA LEU A 117 5.20 17.56 -11.94
C LEU A 117 4.15 18.48 -12.60
N ARG A 118 3.22 19.03 -11.81
CA ARG A 118 2.23 20.00 -12.32
C ARG A 118 2.90 21.29 -12.77
N GLY A 119 3.87 21.81 -12.01
CA GLY A 119 4.67 22.98 -12.39
C GLY A 119 5.46 22.76 -13.69
N ALA A 120 5.87 21.52 -13.97
CA ALA A 120 6.52 21.13 -15.22
C ALA A 120 5.53 20.86 -16.38
N GLY A 121 4.23 21.06 -16.19
CA GLY A 121 3.21 20.91 -17.22
C GLY A 121 2.67 19.49 -17.41
N VAL A 122 2.92 18.56 -16.48
CA VAL A 122 2.30 17.23 -16.53
C VAL A 122 0.80 17.38 -16.30
N THR A 123 0.00 17.07 -17.33
CA THR A 123 -1.47 17.12 -17.30
C THR A 123 -2.20 15.79 -17.11
N PRO A 124 -1.62 14.60 -17.41
CA PRO A 124 -2.31 13.33 -17.16
C PRO A 124 -2.77 13.17 -15.69
N PRO A 125 -3.83 12.37 -15.44
CA PRO A 125 -4.29 12.07 -14.08
C PRO A 125 -3.17 11.47 -13.22
N ILE A 126 -3.04 11.98 -12.00
CA ILE A 126 -2.15 11.44 -10.97
C ILE A 126 -3.01 11.11 -9.76
N VAL A 127 -2.77 9.95 -9.15
CA VAL A 127 -3.57 9.45 -8.04
C VAL A 127 -2.69 9.06 -6.87
N PHE A 128 -3.03 9.56 -5.69
CA PHE A 128 -2.50 9.09 -4.42
C PHE A 128 -3.24 7.83 -4.00
N LEU A 129 -2.52 6.70 -3.99
CA LEU A 129 -3.07 5.41 -3.61
C LEU A 129 -2.72 5.09 -2.16
N SER A 130 -3.73 4.88 -1.32
CA SER A 130 -3.53 4.41 0.06
C SER A 130 -4.70 3.57 0.52
N SER A 131 -4.43 2.38 1.05
CA SER A 131 -5.43 1.52 1.68
C SER A 131 -5.84 1.97 3.09
N ASN A 132 -5.10 2.91 3.70
CA ASN A 132 -5.40 3.43 5.03
C ASN A 132 -6.51 4.50 4.98
N THR A 133 -7.71 4.09 4.55
CA THR A 133 -8.80 5.03 4.25
C THR A 133 -9.21 5.89 5.44
N ASN A 134 -8.99 5.44 6.68
CA ASN A 134 -9.38 6.18 7.86
C ASN A 134 -8.57 7.49 8.03
N GLU A 135 -7.34 7.52 7.55
CA GLU A 135 -6.50 8.72 7.63
C GLU A 135 -6.90 9.78 6.63
N TYR A 136 -7.38 9.37 5.46
CA TYR A 136 -7.65 10.28 4.34
C TYR A 136 -9.14 10.61 4.15
N LEU A 137 -10.03 9.69 4.53
CA LEU A 137 -11.47 9.81 4.31
C LEU A 137 -12.22 10.12 5.61
N THR A 138 -13.36 10.76 5.46
CA THR A 138 -14.41 10.85 6.48
C THR A 138 -15.18 9.52 6.57
N GLU A 139 -16.09 9.43 7.55
CA GLU A 139 -16.96 8.26 7.71
C GLU A 139 -17.83 8.01 6.47
N SER A 140 -18.27 9.08 5.81
CA SER A 140 -19.04 9.04 4.55
C SER A 140 -18.20 8.71 3.31
N LYS A 141 -16.94 8.26 3.49
CA LYS A 141 -16.03 7.84 2.41
C LYS A 141 -15.69 8.94 1.40
N VAL A 142 -15.75 10.21 1.81
CA VAL A 142 -15.24 11.36 1.05
C VAL A 142 -13.92 11.85 1.65
N LEU A 143 -13.05 12.49 0.87
CA LEU A 143 -11.80 13.06 1.39
C LEU A 143 -12.09 14.04 2.53
N LYS A 144 -11.24 14.03 3.56
CA LYS A 144 -11.30 15.04 4.61
C LYS A 144 -11.11 16.43 4.00
N PRO A 145 -11.80 17.48 4.49
CA PRO A 145 -11.77 18.81 3.87
C PRO A 145 -10.37 19.35 3.62
N ASP A 146 -9.46 19.25 4.59
CA ASP A 146 -8.08 19.75 4.47
C ASP A 146 -7.30 19.01 3.38
N ILE A 147 -7.46 17.69 3.31
CA ILE A 147 -6.80 16.84 2.29
C ILE A 147 -7.42 17.12 0.92
N ALA A 148 -8.74 17.27 0.83
CA ALA A 148 -9.43 17.60 -0.41
C ALA A 148 -8.97 18.95 -0.96
N ALA A 149 -8.78 19.95 -0.09
CA ALA A 149 -8.26 21.26 -0.48
C ALA A 149 -6.83 21.14 -1.02
N GLU A 150 -5.93 20.48 -0.30
CA GLU A 150 -4.55 20.25 -0.72
C GLU A 150 -4.48 19.51 -2.06
N PHE A 151 -5.21 18.41 -2.19
CA PHE A 151 -5.25 17.61 -3.42
C PHE A 151 -5.84 18.38 -4.60
N GLY A 152 -6.86 19.21 -4.34
CA GLY A 152 -7.48 20.08 -5.33
C GLY A 152 -6.50 21.07 -5.94
N THR A 153 -5.60 21.67 -5.14
CA THR A 153 -4.62 22.66 -5.64
C THR A 153 -3.68 22.11 -6.71
N ILE A 154 -3.40 20.81 -6.68
CA ILE A 154 -2.45 20.12 -7.57
C ILE A 154 -3.13 19.09 -8.49
N ASN A 155 -4.46 19.08 -8.52
CA ASN A 155 -5.26 18.10 -9.27
C ASN A 155 -4.77 16.65 -9.04
N LEU A 156 -4.66 16.28 -7.75
CA LEU A 156 -4.29 14.94 -7.29
C LEU A 156 -5.55 14.16 -6.92
N GLY A 157 -5.78 13.03 -7.58
CA GLY A 157 -6.85 12.10 -7.20
C GLY A 157 -6.48 11.28 -5.96
N TYR A 158 -7.49 10.68 -5.32
CA TYR A 158 -7.28 9.68 -4.28
C TYR A 158 -7.87 8.34 -4.71
N ALA A 159 -7.17 7.24 -4.44
CA ALA A 159 -7.69 5.89 -4.62
C ALA A 159 -7.46 5.02 -3.36
N PRO A 160 -8.52 4.36 -2.85
CA PRO A 160 -8.41 3.49 -1.68
C PRO A 160 -7.75 2.13 -1.97
N ASN A 161 -7.64 1.75 -3.25
CA ASN A 161 -7.06 0.47 -3.68
C ASN A 161 -6.63 0.53 -5.15
N MET A 162 -5.90 -0.51 -5.59
CA MET A 162 -5.36 -0.59 -6.95
C MET A 162 -6.44 -0.60 -8.04
N SER A 163 -7.60 -1.22 -7.79
CA SER A 163 -8.70 -1.25 -8.76
C SER A 163 -9.28 0.16 -8.99
N ALA A 164 -9.49 0.92 -7.92
CA ALA A 164 -9.93 2.30 -8.00
C ALA A 164 -8.89 3.21 -8.67
N ALA A 165 -7.59 2.99 -8.40
CA ALA A 165 -6.53 3.74 -9.07
C ALA A 165 -6.50 3.47 -10.57
N LYS A 166 -6.60 2.20 -10.99
CA LYS A 166 -6.66 1.84 -12.42
C LYS A 166 -7.85 2.50 -13.12
N TYR A 167 -9.04 2.41 -12.51
CA TYR A 167 -10.23 3.06 -13.03
C TYR A 167 -10.03 4.58 -13.19
N ALA A 168 -9.48 5.25 -12.17
CA ALA A 168 -9.21 6.69 -12.21
C ALA A 168 -8.13 7.09 -13.23
N LEU A 169 -7.23 6.17 -13.57
CA LEU A 169 -6.16 6.37 -14.56
C LEU A 169 -6.55 5.90 -15.98
N GLY A 170 -7.71 5.24 -16.15
CA GLY A 170 -8.13 4.66 -17.44
C GLY A 170 -7.35 3.42 -17.87
N LEU A 171 -6.88 2.61 -16.91
CA LEU A 171 -6.07 1.40 -17.10
C LEU A 171 -6.82 0.08 -16.84
#